data_AF-A0A377LP51-F1
#
_entry.id   AF-A0A377LP51-F1
#
_cell.length_a   1.000
_cell.length_b   1.000
_cell.length_c   1.000
_cell.angle_alpha   90.00
_cell.angle_beta   90.00
_cell.angle_gamma   90.00
#
_symmetry.space_group_name_H-M   'P 1'
#
loop_
_entity.id
_entity.type
_entity.pdbx_description
1 polymer ?
#
loop_
_entity_poly.entity_id
_entity_poly.type
_entity_poly.pdbx_seq_one_letter_code
_entity_poly.pdbx_strand_id
1 'polypeptide(L)'
;MKKPAFIITIDTEGDNLWQNHRVIKTENARYLARFQTLCERFGFKPVWLTNYEMAIEPVFIEFAKDVIARGQGEVGMHLHAWNSPPEHDLTGR
;
A
#
# COMPACT_ATOMS: atom_id res chain seq x y z
N MET A 1 21.28 27.68 -3.65
CA MET A 1 21.15 26.29 -4.14
C MET A 1 19.81 25.74 -3.68
N LYS A 2 19.03 25.08 -4.55
CA LYS A 2 17.75 24.47 -4.17
C LYS A 2 18.05 23.19 -3.37
N LYS A 3 17.39 22.99 -2.22
CA LYS A 3 17.54 21.73 -1.46
C LYS A 3 17.04 20.55 -2.32
N PRO A 4 17.69 19.38 -2.28
CA PRO A 4 17.21 18.19 -2.96
C PRO A 4 15.87 17.74 -2.36
N ALA A 5 14.99 17.20 -3.21
CA ALA A 5 13.78 16.53 -2.75
C ALA A 5 14.12 15.11 -2.28
N PHE A 6 13.46 14.67 -1.22
CA PHE A 6 13.54 13.31 -0.72
C PHE A 6 12.13 12.82 -0.43
N ILE A 7 11.77 11.65 -0.98
CA ILE A 7 10.44 11.05 -0.89
C ILE A 7 10.62 9.60 -0.48
N ILE A 8 9.75 9.12 0.40
CA ILE A 8 9.67 7.71 0.79
C ILE A 8 8.36 7.15 0.22
N THR A 9 8.46 6.09 -0.57
CA THR A 9 7.31 5.33 -1.07
C THR A 9 7.41 3.90 -0.58
N ILE A 10 6.29 3.33 -0.17
CA ILE A 10 6.18 1.91 0.19
C ILE A 10 5.15 1.26 -0.72
N ASP A 11 5.60 0.30 -1.52
CA ASP A 11 4.72 -0.60 -2.25
C ASP A 11 4.05 -1.53 -1.24
N THR A 12 2.77 -1.26 -1.00
CA THR A 12 1.93 -1.94 -0.04
C THR A 12 1.13 -3.00 -0.80
N GLU A 13 1.72 -4.19 -0.88
CA GLU A 13 1.21 -5.35 -1.61
C GLU A 13 0.79 -6.48 -0.67
N GLY A 14 0.05 -7.48 -1.16
CA GLY A 14 -0.26 -8.69 -0.41
C GLY A 14 0.97 -9.58 -0.09
N ASP A 15 0.80 -10.48 0.86
CA ASP A 15 1.85 -11.38 1.35
C ASP A 15 2.37 -12.29 0.23
N ASN A 16 3.68 -12.24 -0.04
CA ASN A 16 4.37 -13.08 -1.01
C ASN A 16 3.68 -13.10 -2.40
N LEU A 17 3.14 -11.97 -2.85
CA LEU A 17 2.32 -11.85 -4.05
C LEU A 17 2.98 -12.44 -5.31
N TRP A 18 4.30 -12.31 -5.41
CA TRP A 18 5.12 -12.85 -6.51
C TRP A 18 5.14 -14.39 -6.58
N GLN A 19 4.86 -15.08 -5.48
CA GLN A 19 4.81 -16.55 -5.41
C GLN A 19 3.38 -17.10 -5.36
N ASN A 20 2.42 -16.33 -4.84
CA ASN A 20 1.04 -16.77 -4.67
C ASN A 20 0.03 -15.65 -5.01
N HIS A 21 -0.36 -15.61 -6.28
CA HIS A 21 -1.33 -14.67 -6.81
C HIS A 21 -2.77 -15.24 -6.86
N ARG A 22 -3.02 -16.43 -6.29
CA ARG A 22 -4.37 -17.04 -6.25
C ARG A 22 -5.07 -16.87 -4.91
N VAL A 23 -4.33 -17.02 -3.82
CA VAL A 23 -4.83 -16.80 -2.46
C VAL A 23 -3.91 -15.77 -1.82
N ILE A 24 -4.30 -14.51 -1.94
CA ILE A 24 -3.50 -13.40 -1.48
C ILE A 24 -3.92 -13.08 -0.05
N LYS A 25 -2.95 -13.09 0.86
CA LYS A 25 -3.14 -12.68 2.27
C LYS A 25 -2.59 -11.28 2.47
N THR A 26 -2.96 -10.66 3.57
CA THR A 26 -2.67 -9.26 3.90
C THR A 26 -2.19 -9.12 5.34
N GLU A 27 -1.55 -10.16 5.90
CA GLU A 27 -1.10 -10.15 7.31
C GLU A 27 0.00 -9.10 7.54
N ASN A 28 0.78 -8.78 6.50
CA ASN A 28 1.74 -7.67 6.53
C ASN A 28 1.10 -6.31 6.86
N ALA A 29 -0.19 -6.09 6.57
CA ALA A 29 -0.94 -4.86 6.87
C ALA A 29 -0.86 -4.49 8.36
N ARG A 30 -0.83 -5.50 9.24
CA ARG A 30 -0.77 -5.33 10.70
C ARG A 30 0.54 -4.69 11.18
N TYR A 31 1.57 -4.62 10.33
CA TYR A 31 2.89 -4.13 10.71
C TYR A 31 3.22 -2.73 10.15
N LEU A 32 2.38 -2.17 9.27
CA LEU A 32 2.63 -0.89 8.59
C LEU A 32 2.76 0.28 9.57
N ALA A 33 1.93 0.29 10.62
CA ALA A 33 1.92 1.33 11.66
C ALA A 33 3.29 1.54 12.34
N ARG A 34 4.12 0.49 12.41
CA ARG A 34 5.47 0.57 13.00
C ARG A 34 6.39 1.45 12.16
N PHE A 35 6.33 1.31 10.84
CA PHE A 35 7.13 2.12 9.93
C PHE A 35 6.57 3.53 9.78
N GLN A 36 5.24 3.69 9.80
CA GLN A 36 4.60 5.00 9.87
C GLN A 36 5.08 5.79 11.10
N THR A 37 5.05 5.18 12.29
CA THR A 37 5.55 5.79 13.54
C THR A 37 7.02 6.20 13.43
N LEU A 38 7.84 5.39 12.75
CA LEU A 38 9.24 5.71 12.51
C LEU A 38 9.38 6.95 11.62
N CYS A 39 8.63 7.03 10.51
CA CYS A 39 8.64 8.17 9.61
C CYS A 39 8.22 9.46 10.34
N GLU A 40 7.14 9.40 11.12
CA GLU A 40 6.64 10.54 11.91
C GLU A 40 7.67 11.05 12.91
N ARG A 41 8.40 10.16 13.60
CA ARG A 41 9.48 10.53 14.52
C ARG A 41 10.59 11.34 13.86
N PHE A 42 10.81 11.16 12.56
CA PHE A 42 11.80 11.91 11.77
C PHE A 42 11.18 13.01 10.89
N GLY A 43 9.87 13.27 11.03
CA GLY A 43 9.16 14.30 10.28
C GLY A 43 8.91 13.97 8.80
N PHE A 44 9.00 12.69 8.41
CA PHE A 44 8.71 12.24 7.05
C PHE A 44 7.25 11.80 6.90
N LYS A 45 6.69 12.08 5.72
CA LYS A 45 5.35 11.68 5.32
C LYS A 45 5.47 10.69 4.15
N PRO A 46 5.37 9.37 4.40
CA PRO A 46 5.49 8.39 3.34
C PRO A 46 4.26 8.37 2.43
N VAL A 47 4.45 7.89 1.20
CA VAL A 47 3.36 7.52 0.29
C VAL A 47 3.20 6.01 0.30
N TRP A 48 2.01 5.52 0.65
CA TRP A 48 1.66 4.11 0.65
C TRP A 48 1.03 3.75 -0.70
N LEU A 49 1.85 3.22 -1.61
CA LEU A 49 1.45 2.81 -2.95
C LEU A 49 0.74 1.46 -2.85
N THR A 50 -0.59 1.46 -3.02
CA THR A 50 -1.46 0.37 -2.55
C THR A 50 -2.06 -0.39 -3.72
N ASN A 51 -2.00 -1.73 -3.67
CA ASN A 51 -2.64 -2.60 -4.64
C ASN A 51 -4.07 -3.03 -4.21
N TYR A 52 -4.78 -3.79 -5.05
CA TYR A 52 -6.21 -4.02 -4.84
C TYR A 52 -6.52 -4.76 -3.54
N GLU A 53 -5.84 -5.85 -3.24
CA GLU A 53 -6.08 -6.64 -2.02
C GLU A 53 -5.85 -5.82 -0.74
N MET A 54 -4.85 -4.93 -0.76
CA MET A 54 -4.57 -4.03 0.35
C MET A 54 -5.62 -2.93 0.43
N ALA A 55 -6.07 -2.40 -0.70
CA ALA A 55 -7.10 -1.36 -0.75
C ALA A 55 -8.46 -1.81 -0.20
N ILE A 56 -8.75 -3.11 -0.20
CA ILE A 56 -9.98 -3.69 0.37
C ILE A 56 -9.79 -4.31 1.76
N GLU A 57 -8.55 -4.41 2.26
CA GLU A 57 -8.24 -4.98 3.56
C GLU A 57 -8.69 -4.06 4.70
N PRO A 58 -9.60 -4.49 5.62
CA PRO A 58 -10.07 -3.65 6.72
C PRO A 58 -8.95 -3.05 7.57
N VAL A 59 -7.90 -3.82 7.89
CA VAL A 59 -6.76 -3.34 8.68
C VAL A 59 -6.02 -2.21 7.96
N PHE A 60 -5.82 -2.33 6.66
CA PHE A 60 -5.19 -1.29 5.85
C PHE A 60 -6.09 -0.06 5.74
N ILE A 61 -7.40 -0.24 5.54
CA ILE A 61 -8.36 0.87 5.44
C ILE A 61 -8.36 1.70 6.73
N GLU A 62 -8.37 1.07 7.90
CA GLU A 62 -8.29 1.77 9.19
C GLU A 62 -6.97 2.54 9.34
N PHE A 63 -5.85 1.88 9.02
CA PHE A 63 -4.52 2.49 9.02
C PHE A 63 -4.44 3.71 8.09
N ALA A 64 -4.86 3.57 6.84
CA ALA A 64 -4.80 4.62 5.82
C ALA A 64 -5.69 5.81 6.18
N LYS A 65 -6.89 5.56 6.72
CA LYS A 65 -7.79 6.62 7.19
C LYS A 65 -7.15 7.46 8.29
N ASP A 66 -6.50 6.84 9.28
CA ASP A 66 -5.78 7.56 10.33
C ASP A 66 -4.63 8.40 9.76
N VAL A 67 -3.77 7.80 8.92
CA VAL A 67 -2.61 8.48 8.31
C VAL A 67 -3.04 9.72 7.52
N ILE A 68 -4.10 9.60 6.71
CA ILE A 68 -4.66 10.69 5.92
C ILE A 68 -5.27 11.76 6.83
N ALA A 69 -6.08 11.36 7.82
CA ALA A 69 -6.74 12.31 8.73
C ALA A 69 -5.74 13.15 9.53
N ARG A 70 -4.59 12.56 9.92
CA ARG A 70 -3.51 13.27 10.62
C ARG A 70 -2.56 14.02 9.68
N GLY A 71 -2.74 13.91 8.35
CA GLY A 71 -1.86 14.51 7.35
C GLY A 71 -0.42 13.99 7.44
N GLN A 72 -0.23 12.74 7.85
CA GLN A 72 1.07 12.10 8.09
C GLN A 72 1.53 11.19 6.95
N GLY A 73 0.80 11.17 5.84
CA GLY A 73 1.16 10.40 4.66
C GLY A 73 0.09 10.52 3.59
N GLU A 74 0.36 9.88 2.46
CA GLU A 74 -0.53 9.82 1.31
C GLU A 74 -0.76 8.37 0.91
N VAL A 75 -1.85 8.11 0.17
CA VAL A 75 -2.12 6.80 -0.44
C VAL A 75 -2.12 6.99 -1.96
N GLY A 76 -1.29 6.20 -2.64
CA GLY A 76 -1.22 6.16 -4.10
C GLY A 76 -1.61 4.79 -4.64
N MET A 77 -1.74 4.68 -5.96
CA MET A 77 -2.12 3.43 -6.63
C MET A 77 -0.88 2.61 -7.01
N HIS A 78 -0.93 1.30 -6.78
CA HIS A 78 0.06 0.31 -7.23
C HIS A 78 -0.66 -0.90 -7.85
N LEU A 79 -1.22 -0.74 -9.04
CA LEU A 79 -2.10 -1.77 -9.64
C LEU A 79 -1.31 -2.92 -10.29
N HIS A 80 -1.82 -4.14 -10.17
CA HIS A 80 -1.32 -5.32 -10.90
C HIS A 80 -2.30 -5.80 -11.95
N ALA A 81 -1.79 -6.27 -13.08
CA ALA A 81 -2.61 -6.80 -14.18
C ALA A 81 -3.38 -8.09 -13.81
N TRP A 82 -2.91 -8.84 -12.81
CA TRP A 82 -3.49 -10.13 -12.42
C TRP A 82 -4.47 -10.06 -11.24
N ASN A 83 -4.54 -8.94 -10.52
CA ASN A 83 -5.43 -8.78 -9.37
C ASN A 83 -5.90 -7.31 -9.26
N SER A 84 -6.67 -6.87 -10.25
CA SER A 84 -7.33 -5.55 -10.25
C SER A 84 -8.69 -5.71 -10.94
N PRO A 85 -9.79 -5.90 -10.20
CA PRO A 85 -11.08 -6.14 -10.81
C PRO A 85 -11.60 -4.91 -11.57
N PRO A 86 -12.52 -5.12 -12.53
CA PRO A 86 -13.08 -6.40 -12.92
C PRO A 86 -12.09 -7.30 -13.67
N GLU A 87 -12.16 -8.61 -13.43
CA GLU A 87 -11.41 -9.59 -14.23
C GLU A 87 -12.04 -9.72 -15.62
N HIS A 88 -11.20 -9.82 -16.64
CA HIS A 88 -11.63 -10.03 -18.01
C HIS A 88 -10.84 -11.19 -18.63
N ASP A 89 -11.56 -12.19 -19.13
CA ASP A 89 -10.94 -13.30 -19.85
C ASP A 89 -10.55 -12.85 -21.26
N LEU A 90 -9.24 -12.80 -21.51
CA LEU A 90 -8.68 -12.43 -22.80
C LEU A 90 -8.55 -13.63 -23.76
N THR A 91 -8.76 -14.86 -23.27
CA THR A 91 -8.43 -16.10 -23.98
C THR A 91 -9.62 -17.03 -24.23
N GLY A 92 -10.79 -16.77 -23.64
CA GLY A 92 -12.03 -17.51 -23.88
C GLY A 92 -12.02 -18.92 -23.30
N ARG A 93 -11.44 -19.12 -22.11
CA ARG A 93 -11.41 -20.43 -21.44
C ARG A 93 -12.50 -20.60 -20.39
#